data_AF-A0A149ZX91-F1
#
_entry.id   AF-A0A149ZX91-F1
#
_cell.length_a   1.000
_cell.length_b   1.000
_cell.length_c   1.000
_cell.angle_alpha   90.00
_cell.angle_beta   90.00
_cell.angle_gamma   90.00
#
_symmetry.space_group_name_H-M   'P 1'
#
loop_
_entity.id
_entity.type
_entity.pdbx_description
1 polymer ?
#
loop_
_entity_poly.entity_id
_entity_poly.type
_entity_poly.pdbx_seq_one_letter_code
_entity_poly.pdbx_strand_id
1 'polypeptide(L)'
;MSIGRRRLRGSYPVLILRTPYGRTAPLNVLFFEALTAVKRGYIVVQQVTRGRFDSDGEWPWAYEQQDGYDTVVWATSLPGSNGKVGMFGGSYTGQTQWAAALAGPPGLAAIAPQITWSDPAAGLMFRGGAIELGLNAFWTLAQALPQFPKVIDDPDELLAAMATTIED
;
A
#
# COMPACT_ATOMS: atom_id res chain seq x y z
N MET A 1 -26.85 -14.35 -27.31
CA MET A 1 -27.20 -13.29 -26.33
C MET A 1 -25.92 -12.50 -26.05
N SER A 2 -25.77 -11.32 -26.64
CA SER A 2 -24.55 -10.50 -26.53
C SER A 2 -24.66 -9.58 -25.32
N ILE A 3 -23.93 -9.87 -24.24
CA ILE A 3 -23.77 -8.96 -23.11
C ILE A 3 -22.73 -7.91 -23.54
N GLY A 4 -23.23 -6.74 -23.95
CA GLY A 4 -22.39 -5.60 -24.29
C GLY A 4 -21.60 -5.14 -23.06
N ARG A 5 -20.30 -5.44 -23.03
CA ARG A 5 -19.36 -4.68 -22.20
C ARG A 5 -19.43 -3.23 -22.68
N ARG A 6 -20.10 -2.37 -21.90
CA ARG A 6 -20.08 -0.92 -22.13
C ARG A 6 -18.62 -0.46 -21.95
N ARG A 7 -17.84 -0.47 -23.03
CA ARG A 7 -16.52 0.17 -23.07
C ARG A 7 -16.75 1.61 -22.67
N LEU A 8 -16.21 2.01 -21.52
CA LEU A 8 -16.15 3.42 -21.15
C LEU A 8 -15.47 4.15 -22.31
N ARG A 9 -16.16 5.14 -22.90
CA ARG A 9 -15.63 5.95 -23.99
C ARG A 9 -14.71 6.99 -23.35
N GLY A 10 -13.40 6.75 -23.39
CA GLY A 10 -12.38 7.66 -22.87
C GLY A 10 -11.13 6.92 -22.38
N SER A 11 -9.98 7.57 -22.48
CA SER A 11 -8.74 7.12 -21.84
C SER A 11 -8.54 7.96 -20.57
N TYR A 12 -8.49 7.30 -19.42
CA TYR A 12 -8.47 7.92 -18.09
C TYR A 12 -7.09 7.77 -17.43
N PRO A 13 -6.62 8.76 -16.66
CA PRO A 13 -5.46 8.56 -15.79
C PRO A 13 -5.79 7.55 -14.67
N VAL A 14 -4.75 6.84 -14.22
CA VAL A 14 -4.85 5.86 -13.13
C VAL A 14 -4.30 6.46 -11.84
N LEU A 15 -4.96 6.25 -10.71
CA LEU A 15 -4.47 6.57 -9.38
C LEU A 15 -4.25 5.30 -8.58
N ILE A 16 -3.07 5.17 -7.98
CA ILE A 16 -2.67 3.97 -7.23
C ILE A 16 -2.45 4.30 -5.76
N LEU A 17 -3.01 3.46 -4.90
CA LEU A 17 -2.70 3.35 -3.48
C LEU A 17 -2.08 1.98 -3.21
N ARG A 18 -0.85 1.94 -2.69
CA ARG A 18 -0.16 0.70 -2.28
C ARG A 18 -0.06 0.66 -0.76
N THR A 19 -0.67 -0.34 -0.12
CA THR A 19 -0.87 -0.37 1.35
C THR A 19 -0.49 -1.70 1.98
N PRO A 20 0.23 -1.72 3.12
CA PRO A 20 0.51 -2.94 3.87
C PRO A 20 -0.59 -3.26 4.89
N TYR A 21 -1.64 -2.42 4.96
CA TYR A 21 -2.68 -2.47 6.00
C TYR A 21 -3.93 -3.26 5.59
N GLY A 22 -3.99 -3.73 4.34
CA GLY A 22 -5.14 -4.45 3.78
C GLY A 22 -6.13 -3.50 3.11
N ARG A 23 -7.02 -4.04 2.27
CA ARG A 23 -7.89 -3.22 1.40
C ARG A 23 -8.95 -2.44 2.17
N THR A 24 -9.45 -2.99 3.27
CA THR A 24 -10.54 -2.41 4.06
C THR A 24 -10.05 -1.50 5.19
N ALA A 25 -8.74 -1.30 5.33
CA ALA A 25 -8.21 -0.47 6.41
C ALA A 25 -8.76 0.97 6.32
N PRO A 26 -9.30 1.53 7.41
CA PRO A 26 -9.83 2.90 7.43
C PRO A 26 -8.81 3.95 6.97
N LEU A 27 -7.52 3.69 7.21
CA LEU A 27 -6.43 4.57 6.81
C LEU A 27 -6.36 4.81 5.29
N ASN A 28 -6.84 3.87 4.47
CA ASN A 28 -6.84 4.02 3.01
C ASN A 28 -7.81 5.09 2.52
N VAL A 29 -8.87 5.38 3.27
CA VAL A 29 -9.87 6.42 2.91
C VAL A 29 -9.66 7.75 3.63
N LEU A 30 -8.83 7.78 4.68
CA LEU A 30 -8.54 9.01 5.43
C LEU A 30 -7.79 10.06 4.59
N PHE A 31 -6.88 9.62 3.72
CA PHE A 31 -6.02 10.52 2.94
C PHE A 31 -6.55 10.87 1.56
N PHE A 32 -7.55 10.12 1.08
CA PHE A 32 -8.07 10.27 -0.27
C PHE A 32 -9.44 9.63 -0.44
N GLU A 33 -10.36 10.37 -1.06
CA GLU A 33 -11.71 9.90 -1.36
C GLU A 33 -11.76 9.23 -2.75
N ALA A 34 -11.47 7.93 -2.80
CA ALA A 34 -11.39 7.15 -4.03
C ALA A 34 -12.66 7.26 -4.91
N LEU A 35 -13.86 7.27 -4.29
CA LEU A 35 -15.13 7.37 -5.02
C LEU A 35 -15.28 8.72 -5.74
N THR A 36 -14.78 9.80 -5.14
CA THR A 36 -14.78 11.13 -5.77
C THR A 36 -13.84 11.14 -6.97
N ALA A 37 -12.69 10.46 -6.90
CA ALA A 37 -11.79 10.33 -8.04
C ALA A 37 -12.42 9.53 -9.19
N VAL A 38 -13.09 8.41 -8.89
CA VAL A 38 -13.82 7.64 -9.91
C VAL A 38 -14.90 8.51 -10.59
N LYS A 39 -15.69 9.26 -9.81
CA LYS A 39 -16.69 10.19 -10.35
C LYS A 39 -16.08 11.29 -11.22
N ARG A 40 -14.81 11.65 -10.98
CA ARG A 40 -14.05 12.64 -11.76
C ARG A 40 -13.30 12.05 -12.96
N GLY A 41 -13.49 10.77 -13.27
CA GLY A 41 -12.88 10.13 -14.44
C GLY A 41 -11.46 9.62 -14.21
N TYR A 42 -11.19 9.06 -13.04
CA TYR A 42 -9.96 8.31 -12.77
C TYR A 42 -10.26 6.81 -12.65
N ILE A 43 -9.34 5.98 -13.11
CA ILE A 43 -9.27 4.58 -12.66
C ILE A 43 -8.55 4.59 -11.33
N VAL A 44 -9.12 3.97 -10.28
CA VAL A 44 -8.46 3.88 -8.97
C VAL A 44 -8.08 2.43 -8.71
N VAL A 45 -6.82 2.20 -8.37
CA VAL A 45 -6.27 0.89 -7.99
C VAL A 45 -5.84 0.95 -6.54
N GLN A 46 -6.24 -0.08 -5.80
CA GLN A 46 -5.77 -0.34 -4.45
C GLN A 46 -5.03 -1.67 -4.44
N GLN A 47 -3.72 -1.60 -4.19
CA GLN A 47 -2.85 -2.76 -4.13
C GLN A 47 -2.43 -3.01 -2.69
N VAL A 48 -2.50 -4.27 -2.26
CA VAL A 48 -1.86 -4.70 -1.02
C VAL A 48 -0.40 -5.05 -1.31
N THR A 49 0.52 -4.60 -0.46
CA THR A 49 1.95 -4.84 -0.69
C THR A 49 2.30 -6.32 -0.55
N ARG A 50 3.38 -6.74 -1.22
CA ARG A 50 3.90 -8.12 -1.19
C ARG A 50 3.97 -8.68 0.23
N GLY A 51 3.58 -9.94 0.38
CA GLY A 51 3.56 -10.68 1.64
C GLY A 51 2.47 -10.27 2.63
N ARG A 52 1.67 -9.23 2.34
CA ARG A 52 0.59 -8.78 3.23
C ARG A 52 -0.76 -9.31 2.75
N PHE A 53 -1.61 -9.73 3.69
CA PHE A 53 -2.97 -10.24 3.44
C PHE A 53 -2.99 -11.26 2.29
N ASP A 54 -3.81 -11.06 1.26
CA ASP A 54 -3.92 -11.97 0.13
C ASP A 54 -2.83 -11.77 -0.95
N SER A 55 -1.77 -11.01 -0.66
CA SER A 55 -0.60 -10.89 -1.53
C SER A 55 0.46 -11.92 -1.16
N ASP A 56 0.95 -12.61 -2.18
CA ASP A 56 2.00 -13.62 -2.08
C ASP A 56 3.37 -13.03 -1.72
N GLY A 57 4.32 -13.92 -1.44
CA GLY A 57 5.71 -13.60 -1.14
C GLY A 57 5.96 -13.24 0.32
N GLU A 58 7.17 -12.77 0.60
CA GLU A 58 7.59 -12.36 1.94
C GLU A 58 7.68 -10.85 2.04
N TRP A 59 7.30 -10.32 3.19
CA TRP A 59 7.38 -8.90 3.48
C TRP A 59 8.59 -8.56 4.34
N PRO A 60 9.61 -7.98 3.70
CA PRO A 60 10.28 -6.81 4.24
C PRO A 60 10.22 -5.63 3.25
N TRP A 61 10.49 -4.41 3.74
CA TRP A 61 10.39 -3.15 2.98
C TRP A 61 11.31 -3.06 1.74
N ALA A 62 12.22 -4.02 1.58
CA ALA A 62 13.25 -4.03 0.54
C ALA A 62 12.68 -4.04 -0.89
N TYR A 63 11.46 -4.52 -1.10
CA TYR A 63 10.89 -4.71 -2.44
C TYR A 63 10.07 -3.52 -2.95
N GLU A 64 9.85 -2.48 -2.15
CA GLU A 64 8.89 -1.42 -2.51
C GLU A 64 9.29 -0.60 -3.74
N GLN A 65 10.58 -0.50 -4.05
CA GLN A 65 11.04 0.13 -5.29
C GLN A 65 10.65 -0.71 -6.51
N GLN A 66 10.99 -2.00 -6.51
CA GLN A 66 10.70 -2.91 -7.61
C GLN A 66 9.18 -3.10 -7.79
N ASP A 67 8.47 -3.39 -6.70
CA ASP A 67 7.02 -3.58 -6.75
C ASP A 67 6.30 -2.28 -7.16
N GLY A 68 6.80 -1.12 -6.71
CA GLY A 68 6.30 0.18 -7.13
C GLY A 68 6.46 0.41 -8.63
N TYR A 69 7.64 0.09 -9.18
CA TYR A 69 7.92 0.17 -10.61
C TYR A 69 6.96 -0.70 -11.41
N ASP A 70 6.89 -2.00 -11.08
CA ASP A 70 6.09 -2.97 -11.84
C ASP A 70 4.60 -2.63 -11.78
N THR A 71 4.13 -2.18 -10.61
CA THR A 71 2.74 -1.75 -10.41
C THR A 71 2.39 -0.54 -11.28
N VAL A 72 3.27 0.46 -11.35
CA VAL A 72 3.05 1.63 -12.21
C VAL A 72 3.03 1.22 -13.67
N VAL A 73 4.02 0.46 -14.14
CA VAL A 73 4.10 0.02 -15.54
C VAL A 73 2.87 -0.78 -15.93
N TRP A 74 2.45 -1.74 -15.10
CA TRP A 74 1.22 -2.50 -15.32
C TRP A 74 0.00 -1.58 -15.41
N ALA A 75 -0.12 -0.58 -14.54
CA ALA A 75 -1.25 0.34 -14.52
C ALA A 75 -1.34 1.21 -15.78
N THR A 76 -0.21 1.53 -16.43
CA THR A 76 -0.22 2.24 -17.73
C THR A 76 -0.98 1.46 -18.82
N SER A 77 -1.00 0.13 -18.71
CA SER A 77 -1.56 -0.80 -19.70
C SER A 77 -3.00 -1.22 -19.43
N LEU A 78 -3.60 -0.76 -18.32
CA LEU A 78 -4.97 -1.12 -17.96
C LEU A 78 -5.97 -0.73 -19.06
N PRO A 79 -7.00 -1.57 -19.33
CA PRO A 79 -8.05 -1.20 -20.26
C PRO A 79 -8.70 0.13 -19.88
N GLY A 80 -8.64 1.11 -20.79
CA GLY A 80 -9.17 2.46 -20.54
C GLY A 80 -8.18 3.42 -19.88
N SER A 81 -6.93 3.00 -19.62
CA SER A 81 -5.85 3.91 -19.19
C SER A 81 -5.45 4.85 -20.33
N ASN A 82 -5.01 6.06 -19.99
CA ASN A 82 -4.32 6.97 -20.91
C ASN A 82 -2.79 6.92 -20.77
N GLY A 83 -2.27 5.95 -20.02
CA GLY A 83 -0.84 5.77 -19.78
C GLY A 83 -0.25 6.66 -18.69
N LYS A 84 -1.03 7.60 -18.11
CA LYS A 84 -0.58 8.43 -16.98
C LYS A 84 -1.04 7.83 -15.66
N VAL A 85 -0.08 7.68 -14.75
CA VAL A 85 -0.29 7.11 -13.42
C VAL A 85 0.07 8.14 -12.36
N GLY A 86 -0.81 8.35 -11.40
CA GLY A 86 -0.54 9.08 -10.16
C GLY A 86 -0.55 8.12 -8.96
N MET A 87 0.17 8.46 -7.90
CA MET A 87 0.09 7.74 -6.63
C MET A 87 -0.33 8.66 -5.49
N PHE A 88 -0.99 8.09 -4.47
CA PHE A 88 -1.50 8.85 -3.32
C PHE A 88 -1.56 8.01 -2.05
N GLY A 89 -1.69 8.71 -0.91
CA GLY A 89 -1.84 8.13 0.42
C GLY A 89 -0.77 8.60 1.40
N GLY A 90 -0.92 8.21 2.67
CA GLY A 90 -0.05 8.66 3.75
C GLY A 90 0.59 7.55 4.57
N SER A 91 1.50 7.93 5.48
CA SER A 91 2.29 6.98 6.28
C SER A 91 3.11 6.03 5.40
N TYR A 92 3.06 4.71 5.61
CA TYR A 92 3.76 3.73 4.74
C TYR A 92 3.28 3.84 3.28
N THR A 93 1.97 4.02 3.06
CA THR A 93 1.42 4.25 1.73
C THR A 93 2.05 5.47 1.06
N GLY A 94 2.37 6.51 1.85
CA GLY A 94 3.17 7.65 1.40
C GLY A 94 4.56 7.24 0.94
N GLN A 95 5.26 6.43 1.72
CA GLN A 95 6.61 5.97 1.41
C GLN A 95 6.68 5.08 0.16
N THR A 96 5.64 4.28 -0.12
CA THR A 96 5.61 3.49 -1.38
C THR A 96 5.69 4.36 -2.63
N GLN A 97 5.27 5.63 -2.54
CA GLN A 97 5.32 6.59 -3.63
C GLN A 97 6.74 7.11 -3.85
N TRP A 98 7.48 7.39 -2.76
CA TRP A 98 8.89 7.72 -2.85
C TRP A 98 9.70 6.56 -3.43
N ALA A 99 9.42 5.34 -2.97
CA ALA A 99 10.07 4.14 -3.48
C ALA A 99 9.84 3.96 -5.00
N ALA A 100 8.58 4.08 -5.45
CA ALA A 100 8.25 4.01 -6.87
C ALA A 100 8.89 5.15 -7.68
N ALA A 101 8.87 6.39 -7.17
CA ALA A 101 9.47 7.54 -7.85
C ALA A 101 10.99 7.37 -8.02
N LEU A 102 11.69 6.85 -7.01
CA LEU A 102 13.11 6.54 -7.08
C LEU A 102 13.44 5.43 -8.09
N ALA A 103 12.53 4.48 -8.29
CA ALA A 103 12.67 3.43 -9.30
C ALA A 103 12.46 3.94 -10.74
N GLY A 104 11.84 5.11 -10.91
CA GLY A 104 11.67 5.78 -12.20
C GLY A 104 10.82 5.04 -13.25
N PRO A 105 9.65 4.47 -12.92
CA PRO A 105 8.82 3.77 -13.90
C PRO A 105 8.26 4.72 -14.97
N PRO A 106 8.25 4.31 -16.25
CA PRO A 106 7.61 5.09 -17.29
C PRO A 106 6.11 5.22 -16.99
N GLY A 107 5.56 6.43 -17.20
CA GLY A 107 4.15 6.73 -16.99
C GLY A 107 3.78 7.25 -15.60
N LEU A 108 4.69 7.21 -14.61
CA LEU A 108 4.49 7.91 -13.34
C LEU A 108 4.51 9.43 -13.59
N ALA A 109 3.34 10.05 -13.51
CA ALA A 109 3.14 11.46 -13.81
C ALA A 109 3.11 12.34 -12.56
N ALA A 110 2.70 11.80 -11.41
CA ALA A 110 2.62 12.54 -10.16
C ALA A 110 2.62 11.62 -8.93
N ILE A 111 3.10 12.14 -7.80
CA ILE A 111 2.93 11.54 -6.47
C ILE A 111 2.33 12.56 -5.51
N ALA A 112 1.57 12.09 -4.52
CA ALA A 112 1.00 12.89 -3.44
C ALA A 112 1.25 12.20 -2.08
N PRO A 113 2.52 12.10 -1.63
CA PRO A 113 2.87 11.46 -0.36
C PRO A 113 2.44 12.36 0.80
N GLN A 114 1.67 11.80 1.73
CA GLN A 114 1.15 12.53 2.90
C GLN A 114 1.77 11.98 4.19
N ILE A 115 2.11 12.86 5.14
CA ILE A 115 2.57 12.50 6.51
C ILE A 115 3.51 11.28 6.57
N THR A 116 4.52 11.28 5.69
CA THR A 116 5.48 10.18 5.55
C THR A 116 6.89 10.70 5.76
N TRP A 117 7.85 9.78 5.86
CA TRP A 117 9.26 10.11 6.05
C TRP A 117 9.99 10.15 4.71
N SER A 118 11.04 10.96 4.62
CA SER A 118 12.03 10.90 3.54
C SER A 118 13.30 10.15 3.97
N ASP A 119 13.62 10.18 5.26
CA ASP A 119 14.74 9.48 5.88
C ASP A 119 14.24 8.71 7.13
N PRO A 120 14.30 7.36 7.13
CA PRO A 120 13.86 6.58 8.28
C PRO A 120 14.73 6.82 9.53
N ALA A 121 15.98 7.27 9.39
CA ALA A 121 16.85 7.60 10.53
C ALA A 121 16.53 8.94 11.19
N ALA A 122 15.60 9.71 10.62
CA ALA A 122 15.21 11.05 11.07
C ALA A 122 13.73 11.13 11.47
N GLY A 123 13.32 10.30 12.42
CA GLY A 123 12.01 10.39 13.10
C GLY A 123 11.08 9.19 12.93
N LEU A 124 11.50 8.14 12.21
CA LEU A 124 10.74 6.88 12.10
C LEU A 124 11.39 5.75 12.92
N MET A 125 12.63 5.39 12.56
CA MET A 125 13.41 4.35 13.24
C MET A 125 14.23 4.94 14.38
N PHE A 126 14.84 6.10 14.13
CA PHE A 126 15.69 6.80 15.07
C PHE A 126 15.34 8.28 15.15
N ARG A 127 15.63 8.92 16.28
CA ARG A 127 15.64 10.38 16.44
C ARG A 127 16.87 10.78 17.25
N GLY A 128 17.76 11.54 16.62
CA GLY A 128 18.99 12.00 17.29
C GLY A 128 19.90 10.85 17.77
N GLY A 129 19.89 9.70 17.08
CA GLY A 129 20.67 8.51 17.46
C GLY A 129 20.00 7.57 18.48
N ALA A 130 18.85 7.96 19.05
CA ALA A 130 18.03 7.06 19.89
C ALA A 130 16.99 6.34 19.05
N ILE A 131 16.69 5.07 19.38
CA ILE A 131 15.61 4.30 18.73
C ILE A 131 14.26 4.90 19.13
N GLU A 132 13.37 5.06 18.15
CA GLU A 132 11.97 5.44 18.35
C GLU A 132 11.15 4.24 18.85
N LEU A 133 11.49 3.73 20.04
CA LEU A 133 11.02 2.42 20.52
C LEU A 133 9.50 2.34 20.56
N GLY A 134 8.81 3.37 21.07
CA GLY A 134 7.35 3.38 21.18
C GLY A 134 6.66 3.24 19.83
N LEU A 135 7.16 3.94 18.79
CA LEU A 135 6.63 3.85 17.44
C LEU A 135 6.94 2.49 16.81
N ASN A 136 8.21 2.04 16.90
CA ASN A 136 8.66 0.82 16.23
C ASN A 136 8.04 -0.43 16.85
N ALA A 137 7.96 -0.52 18.18
CA ALA A 137 7.33 -1.64 18.87
C ALA A 137 5.83 -1.71 18.54
N PHE A 138 5.11 -0.60 18.73
CA PHE A 138 3.68 -0.53 18.41
C PHE A 138 3.39 -0.93 16.96
N TRP A 139 4.13 -0.35 16.02
CA TRP A 139 3.89 -0.60 14.61
C TRP A 139 4.22 -2.04 14.22
N THR A 140 5.33 -2.59 14.72
CA THR A 140 5.71 -3.98 14.44
C THR A 140 4.65 -4.96 14.94
N LEU A 141 4.18 -4.80 16.19
CA LEU A 141 3.11 -5.63 16.76
C LEU A 141 1.80 -5.50 15.96
N ALA A 142 1.41 -4.27 15.62
CA ALA A 142 0.21 -4.02 14.82
C ALA A 142 0.28 -4.64 13.43
N GLN A 143 1.47 -4.75 12.83
CA GLN A 143 1.65 -5.42 11.54
C GLN A 143 1.80 -6.94 11.65
N ALA A 144 2.23 -7.48 12.79
CA ALA A 144 2.35 -8.92 13.01
C ALA A 144 0.97 -9.58 13.15
N LEU A 145 0.05 -8.97 13.92
CA LEU A 145 -1.26 -9.56 14.23
C LEU A 145 -2.05 -10.05 12.98
N PRO A 146 -2.19 -9.26 11.89
CA PRO A 146 -2.92 -9.72 10.70
C PRO A 146 -2.22 -10.83 9.92
N GLN A 147 -0.98 -11.20 10.27
CA GLN A 147 -0.25 -12.29 9.62
C GLN A 147 -0.44 -13.63 10.32
N PHE A 148 -0.91 -13.67 11.57
CA PHE A 148 -1.01 -14.94 12.30
C PHE A 148 -1.85 -16.01 11.57
N PRO A 149 -2.98 -15.70 10.91
CA PRO A 149 -3.72 -16.70 10.15
C PRO A 149 -3.00 -17.29 8.93
N LYS A 150 -1.82 -16.76 8.55
CA LYS A 150 -0.97 -17.33 7.48
C LYS A 150 0.07 -18.33 8.00
N VAL A 151 0.38 -18.27 9.29
CA VAL A 151 1.42 -19.08 9.94
C VAL A 151 0.85 -20.04 10.98
N ILE A 152 -0.37 -19.78 11.46
CA ILE A 152 -1.08 -20.59 12.43
C ILE A 152 -2.46 -20.91 11.84
N ASP A 153 -2.62 -22.15 11.40
CA ASP A 153 -3.87 -22.63 10.81
C ASP A 153 -4.88 -23.09 11.88
N ASP A 154 -4.39 -23.49 13.06
CA ASP A 154 -5.22 -23.95 14.17
C ASP A 154 -5.84 -22.78 14.95
N PRO A 155 -7.19 -22.70 15.08
CA PRO A 155 -7.84 -21.58 15.76
C PRO A 155 -7.49 -21.44 17.24
N ASP A 156 -7.24 -22.54 17.94
CA ASP A 156 -6.91 -22.52 19.38
C ASP A 156 -5.46 -22.05 19.58
N GLU A 157 -4.53 -22.52 18.74
CA GLU A 157 -3.15 -22.03 18.68
C GLU A 157 -3.08 -20.55 18.31
N LEU A 158 -3.92 -20.10 17.36
CA LEU A 158 -4.02 -18.70 16.96
C LEU A 158 -4.49 -17.82 18.14
N LEU A 159 -5.52 -18.28 18.86
CA LEU A 159 -6.03 -17.57 20.03
C LEU A 159 -4.97 -17.47 21.13
N ALA A 160 -4.23 -18.54 21.39
CA ALA A 160 -3.14 -18.58 22.35
C ALA A 160 -1.99 -17.62 21.96
N ALA A 161 -1.58 -17.61 20.69
CA ALA A 161 -0.53 -16.70 20.19
C ALA A 161 -0.94 -15.22 20.26
N MET A 162 -2.22 -14.92 20.02
CA MET A 162 -2.74 -13.55 20.20
C MET A 162 -2.78 -13.12 21.66
N ALA A 163 -3.14 -14.03 22.57
CA ALA A 163 -3.23 -13.74 24.01
C ALA A 163 -1.85 -13.43 24.63
N THR A 164 -0.82 -14.19 24.27
CA THR A 164 0.55 -13.96 24.77
C THR A 164 1.17 -12.65 24.28
N THR A 165 0.67 -12.08 23.18
CA THR A 165 1.15 -10.79 22.66
C THR A 165 0.69 -9.59 23.51
N ILE A 166 -0.28 -9.78 24.42
CA ILE A 166 -0.88 -8.71 25.25
C ILE A 166 -0.36 -8.72 26.70
N GLU A 167 0.25 -9.81 27.15
CA GLU A 167 0.55 -10.05 28.58
C GLU A 167 1.98 -9.65 29.02
N ASP A 168 2.82 -9.13 28.13
CA ASP A 168 4.17 -8.58 28.42
C ASP A 168 4.27 -7.08 28.09
#